data_AF-A0A6G1CDZ0-F1
#
_entry.id   AF-A0A6G1CDZ0-F1
#
_cell.length_a   1.000
_cell.length_b   1.000
_cell.length_c   1.000
_cell.angle_alpha   90.00
_cell.angle_beta   90.00
_cell.angle_gamma   90.00
#
_symmetry.space_group_name_H-M   'P 1'
#
loop_
_entity.id
_entity.type
_entity.pdbx_description
1 polymer ?
#
loop_
_entity_poly.entity_id
_entity_poly.type
_entity_poly.pdbx_seq_one_letter_code
_entity_poly.pdbx_strand_id
1 'polypeptide(L)'
;MAKRHESNPKQETARRDNLSTPLRSYSGLATAACLSLRGVGSLVLERDDCVASLWRHRAYYRLRLHLAKRYCALPHAPHGDDTPNYLPRDDFIRYLDAYAARFGVRSRLRREVRSARYDAARGRWLVEAVDLATGKTERFSAIYLVAAAGENAEKVVPEVRGLYTFPGKVVHSADYRSTEGFKGKSVLVEIWSVGMTLMRYLPLWAIDKVVLLMCGVVFGDTGRYGLRRPAVGPFTMKLTTPALLA
;
A
#
# COMPACT_ATOMS: atom_id res chain seq x y z
N MET A 1 54.11 -23.85 -27.72
CA MET A 1 52.84 -23.49 -28.40
C MET A 1 51.69 -24.17 -27.67
N ALA A 2 50.97 -23.46 -26.81
CA ALA A 2 49.82 -23.98 -26.08
C ALA A 2 48.68 -22.96 -26.21
N LYS A 3 47.63 -23.29 -26.96
CA LYS A 3 46.38 -22.51 -27.01
C LYS A 3 45.34 -23.23 -26.16
N ARG A 4 44.90 -22.54 -25.10
CA ARG A 4 43.76 -22.90 -24.25
C ARG A 4 42.48 -22.91 -25.08
N HIS A 5 41.74 -24.00 -24.98
CA HIS A 5 40.34 -24.09 -25.38
C HIS A 5 39.50 -23.46 -24.25
N GLU A 6 38.83 -22.34 -24.53
CA GLU A 6 37.82 -21.77 -23.66
C GLU A 6 36.52 -22.58 -23.75
N SER A 7 36.03 -23.02 -22.59
CA SER A 7 34.77 -23.74 -22.42
C SER A 7 33.61 -22.74 -22.32
N ASN A 8 32.67 -22.89 -23.23
CA ASN A 8 31.42 -22.11 -23.34
C ASN A 8 30.48 -22.40 -22.14
N PRO A 9 30.06 -21.40 -21.35
CA PRO A 9 29.10 -21.61 -20.27
C PRO A 9 27.66 -21.68 -20.79
N LYS A 10 26.96 -22.70 -20.30
CA LYS A 10 25.62 -23.17 -20.66
C LYS A 10 24.58 -22.05 -20.67
N GLN A 11 23.84 -21.97 -21.77
CA GLN A 11 22.62 -21.18 -21.94
C GLN A 11 21.51 -21.71 -21.02
N GLU A 12 21.05 -20.89 -20.09
CA GLU A 12 19.92 -21.21 -19.22
C GLU A 12 18.60 -20.78 -19.87
N THR A 13 17.69 -21.74 -20.03
CA THR A 13 16.41 -21.66 -20.75
C THR A 13 15.48 -20.54 -20.29
N ALA A 14 15.15 -19.62 -21.20
CA ALA A 14 14.10 -18.60 -21.02
C ALA A 14 12.71 -19.25 -21.08
N ARG A 15 12.02 -19.35 -19.93
CA ARG A 15 10.61 -19.76 -19.87
C ARG A 15 9.67 -18.57 -20.08
N ARG A 16 8.59 -18.83 -20.83
CA ARG A 16 7.56 -17.88 -21.27
C ARG A 16 6.60 -17.58 -20.13
N ASP A 17 6.79 -16.47 -19.41
CA ASP A 17 5.83 -15.99 -18.42
C ASP A 17 5.59 -14.48 -18.59
N ASN A 18 4.32 -14.04 -18.53
CA ASN A 18 3.97 -12.63 -18.44
C ASN A 18 4.29 -12.12 -17.02
N LEU A 19 4.92 -10.96 -16.89
CA LEU A 19 5.41 -10.47 -15.60
C LEU A 19 4.49 -9.37 -15.08
N SER A 20 3.96 -9.58 -13.88
CA SER A 20 3.30 -8.54 -13.10
C SER A 20 4.24 -8.12 -11.96
N THR A 21 4.39 -6.83 -11.76
CA THR A 21 5.32 -6.21 -10.81
C THR A 21 4.61 -5.10 -10.03
N PRO A 22 5.01 -4.76 -8.81
CA PRO A 22 4.93 -5.50 -7.56
C PRO A 22 3.52 -5.64 -6.97
N LEU A 23 3.36 -6.41 -5.88
CA LEU A 23 2.11 -6.93 -5.29
C LEU A 23 1.71 -6.24 -3.97
N ARG A 24 2.05 -4.97 -3.80
CA ARG A 24 1.70 -4.25 -2.55
C ARG A 24 0.22 -3.88 -2.50
N SER A 25 -0.45 -3.93 -3.65
CA SER A 25 -1.89 -3.85 -3.80
C SER A 25 -2.47 -5.22 -4.17
N TYR A 26 -3.62 -5.54 -3.61
CA TYR A 26 -4.43 -6.71 -3.99
C TYR A 26 -4.86 -6.67 -5.47
N SER A 27 -4.66 -5.56 -6.18
CA SER A 27 -4.80 -5.48 -7.64
C SER A 27 -3.83 -6.41 -8.39
N GLY A 28 -2.61 -6.60 -7.89
CA GLY A 28 -1.66 -7.56 -8.48
C GLY A 28 -2.16 -9.01 -8.38
N LEU A 29 -2.74 -9.38 -7.24
CA LEU A 29 -3.34 -10.71 -7.03
C LEU A 29 -4.54 -10.90 -7.97
N ALA A 30 -5.45 -9.93 -8.00
CA ALA A 30 -6.64 -9.97 -8.83
C ALA A 30 -6.28 -10.13 -10.31
N THR A 31 -5.26 -9.39 -10.77
CA THR A 31 -4.78 -9.48 -12.15
C THR A 31 -4.21 -10.86 -12.45
N ALA A 32 -3.31 -11.36 -11.60
CA ALA A 32 -2.71 -12.69 -11.78
C ALA A 32 -3.77 -13.81 -11.77
N ALA A 33 -4.78 -13.71 -10.90
CA ALA A 33 -5.90 -14.65 -10.87
C ALA A 33 -6.75 -14.60 -12.15
N CYS A 34 -7.07 -13.40 -12.65
CA CYS A 34 -7.82 -13.25 -13.89
C CYS A 34 -7.06 -13.75 -15.13
N LEU A 35 -5.73 -13.66 -15.12
CA LEU A 35 -4.85 -14.21 -16.16
C LEU A 35 -4.78 -15.74 -16.06
N SER A 36 -4.66 -16.28 -14.85
CA SER A 36 -4.69 -17.72 -14.57
C SER A 36 -5.96 -18.38 -15.10
N LEU A 37 -7.13 -17.76 -14.85
CA LEU A 37 -8.42 -18.23 -15.38
C LEU A 37 -8.51 -18.24 -16.91
N ARG A 38 -7.66 -17.48 -17.61
CA ARG A 38 -7.59 -17.43 -19.07
C ARG A 38 -6.47 -18.31 -19.64
N GLY A 39 -5.81 -19.11 -18.81
CA GLY A 39 -4.67 -19.94 -19.22
C GLY A 39 -3.42 -19.13 -19.55
N VAL A 40 -3.36 -17.87 -19.15
CA VAL A 40 -2.20 -17.00 -19.41
C VAL A 40 -1.22 -17.11 -18.25
N GLY A 41 -0.05 -17.69 -18.51
CA GLY A 41 1.02 -17.80 -17.52
C GLY A 41 1.49 -16.43 -17.05
N SER A 42 1.35 -16.15 -15.75
CA SER A 42 1.86 -14.93 -15.12
C SER A 42 2.77 -15.23 -13.94
N LEU A 43 3.73 -14.34 -13.69
CA LEU A 43 4.60 -14.33 -12.50
C LEU A 43 4.45 -12.98 -11.81
N VAL A 44 4.30 -13.00 -10.48
CA VAL A 44 4.25 -11.79 -9.67
C VAL A 44 5.52 -11.61 -8.86
N LEU A 45 6.17 -10.45 -8.96
CA LEU A 45 7.34 -10.13 -8.14
C LEU A 45 6.91 -9.27 -6.94
N GLU A 46 7.17 -9.67 -5.71
CA GLU A 46 6.82 -8.87 -4.52
C GLU A 46 8.06 -8.52 -3.72
N ARG A 47 8.21 -7.26 -3.31
CA ARG A 47 9.35 -6.78 -2.50
C ARG A 47 9.31 -7.37 -1.09
N ASP A 48 8.14 -7.44 -0.49
CA ASP A 48 7.96 -7.95 0.86
C ASP A 48 8.00 -9.49 0.90
N ASP A 49 8.04 -10.03 2.10
CA ASP A 49 8.19 -11.46 2.38
C ASP A 49 6.87 -12.24 2.36
N CYS A 50 5.76 -11.58 2.07
CA CYS A 50 4.43 -12.17 2.08
C CYS A 50 3.47 -11.43 1.14
N VAL A 51 2.41 -12.13 0.76
CA VAL A 51 1.25 -11.51 0.12
C VAL A 51 0.51 -10.64 1.15
N ALA A 52 -0.10 -9.55 0.68
CA ALA A 52 -0.83 -8.60 1.51
C ALA A 52 0.04 -7.95 2.60
N SER A 53 1.32 -7.70 2.31
CA SER A 53 2.30 -7.12 3.24
C SER A 53 1.83 -5.81 3.87
N LEU A 54 1.12 -4.95 3.15
CA LEU A 54 0.53 -3.73 3.70
C LEU A 54 -0.42 -4.03 4.87
N TRP A 55 -1.26 -5.04 4.74
CA TRP A 55 -2.24 -5.44 5.76
C TRP A 55 -1.59 -6.18 6.94
N ARG A 56 -0.54 -6.96 6.65
CA ARG A 56 0.19 -7.71 7.69
C ARG A 56 1.11 -6.83 8.51
N HIS A 57 1.93 -6.04 7.83
CA HIS A 57 3.05 -5.32 8.44
C HIS A 57 2.73 -3.87 8.78
N ARG A 58 1.74 -3.26 8.10
CA ARG A 58 1.50 -1.80 8.18
C ARG A 58 0.12 -1.40 8.71
N ALA A 59 -0.88 -2.27 8.63
CA ALA A 59 -2.19 -1.98 9.20
C ALA A 59 -2.19 -2.14 10.72
N TYR A 60 -2.90 -1.25 11.41
CA TYR A 60 -3.07 -1.30 12.87
C TYR A 60 -4.00 -2.45 13.28
N TYR A 61 -3.80 -2.99 14.48
CA TYR A 61 -4.41 -4.27 14.87
C TYR A 61 -5.95 -4.24 14.90
N ARG A 62 -6.54 -3.11 15.34
CA ARG A 62 -8.01 -2.94 15.42
C ARG A 62 -8.66 -2.56 14.10
N LEU A 63 -7.92 -2.55 12.98
CA LEU A 63 -8.46 -2.13 11.70
C LEU A 63 -9.62 -3.04 11.29
N ARG A 64 -10.70 -2.38 10.86
CA ARG A 64 -11.78 -2.97 10.06
C ARG A 64 -11.84 -2.26 8.72
N LEU A 65 -12.27 -2.96 7.69
CA LEU A 65 -12.56 -2.33 6.40
C LEU A 65 -13.60 -1.22 6.62
N HIS A 66 -13.33 -0.06 6.04
CA HIS A 66 -14.21 1.10 6.10
C HIS A 66 -15.34 1.01 5.07
N LEU A 67 -15.14 0.21 4.01
CA LEU A 67 -16.17 -0.14 3.05
C LEU A 67 -16.82 -1.47 3.42
N ALA A 68 -18.08 -1.62 3.02
CA ALA A 68 -18.82 -2.87 3.17
C ALA A 68 -18.16 -3.98 2.35
N LYS A 69 -18.20 -5.22 2.86
CA LYS A 69 -17.54 -6.40 2.29
C LYS A 69 -17.76 -6.55 0.79
N ARG A 70 -18.98 -6.29 0.31
CA ARG A 70 -19.33 -6.39 -1.12
C ARG A 70 -18.45 -5.55 -2.06
N TYR A 71 -17.90 -4.44 -1.58
CA TYR A 71 -17.04 -3.55 -2.35
C TYR A 71 -15.55 -3.93 -2.28
N CYS A 72 -15.20 -4.86 -1.39
CA CYS A 72 -13.82 -5.30 -1.15
C CYS A 72 -13.55 -6.71 -1.68
N ALA A 73 -14.55 -7.35 -2.31
CA ALA A 73 -14.40 -8.63 -2.95
C ALA A 73 -13.56 -8.52 -4.23
N LEU A 74 -12.56 -9.38 -4.34
CA LEU A 74 -11.79 -9.59 -5.56
C LEU A 74 -12.60 -10.39 -6.60
N PRO A 75 -12.29 -10.21 -7.91
CA PRO A 75 -12.97 -10.91 -8.99
C PRO A 75 -12.99 -12.42 -8.77
N HIS A 76 -14.15 -13.04 -9.02
CA HIS A 76 -14.37 -14.48 -8.91
C HIS A 76 -14.25 -15.06 -7.49
N ALA A 77 -14.23 -14.22 -6.45
CA ALA A 77 -14.21 -14.65 -5.05
C ALA A 77 -15.04 -13.70 -4.16
N PRO A 78 -16.38 -13.78 -4.21
CA PRO A 78 -17.22 -13.03 -3.27
C PRO A 78 -16.94 -13.45 -1.83
N HIS A 79 -17.19 -12.55 -0.88
CA HIS A 79 -17.17 -12.90 0.54
C HIS A 79 -18.38 -13.77 0.89
N GLY A 80 -18.21 -14.74 1.80
CA GLY A 80 -19.31 -15.57 2.27
C GLY A 80 -20.37 -14.78 3.05
N ASP A 81 -21.60 -15.29 3.08
CA ASP A 81 -22.72 -14.61 3.73
C ASP A 81 -22.48 -14.41 5.23
N ASP A 82 -21.86 -15.39 5.89
CA ASP A 82 -21.55 -15.38 7.32
C ASP A 82 -20.42 -14.41 7.71
N THR A 83 -19.74 -13.78 6.74
CA THR A 83 -18.67 -12.82 7.05
C THR A 83 -19.26 -11.47 7.51
N PRO A 84 -18.65 -10.78 8.50
CA PRO A 84 -19.11 -9.47 8.94
C PRO A 84 -19.19 -8.46 7.78
N ASN A 85 -20.15 -7.54 7.80
CA ASN A 85 -20.25 -6.52 6.73
C ASN A 85 -19.01 -5.62 6.67
N TYR A 86 -18.34 -5.39 7.81
CA TYR A 86 -17.06 -4.67 7.90
C TYR A 86 -15.99 -5.62 8.41
N LEU A 87 -15.21 -6.19 7.48
CA LEU A 87 -14.24 -7.24 7.78
C LEU A 87 -13.13 -6.72 8.71
N PRO A 88 -12.81 -7.45 9.78
CA PRO A 88 -11.54 -7.28 10.50
C PRO A 88 -10.33 -7.46 9.58
N ARG A 89 -9.23 -6.77 9.91
CA ARG A 89 -7.93 -6.88 9.23
C ARG A 89 -7.51 -8.33 9.00
N ASP A 90 -7.51 -9.15 10.05
CA ASP A 90 -7.01 -10.53 9.97
C ASP A 90 -7.91 -11.43 9.09
N ASP A 91 -9.21 -11.16 9.05
CA ASP A 91 -10.15 -11.87 8.17
C ASP A 91 -9.90 -11.53 6.70
N PHE A 92 -9.60 -10.26 6.42
CA PHE A 92 -9.24 -9.81 5.09
C PHE A 92 -7.89 -10.38 4.63
N ILE A 93 -6.91 -10.50 5.52
CA ILE A 93 -5.63 -11.16 5.22
C ILE A 93 -5.87 -12.63 4.84
N ARG A 94 -6.66 -13.38 5.63
CA ARG A 94 -7.00 -14.77 5.32
C ARG A 94 -7.72 -14.90 3.98
N TYR A 95 -8.61 -13.97 3.67
CA TYR A 95 -9.28 -13.90 2.37
C TYR A 95 -8.28 -13.74 1.21
N LEU A 96 -7.28 -12.86 1.33
CA LEU A 96 -6.27 -12.65 0.30
C LEU A 96 -5.34 -13.87 0.12
N ASP A 97 -4.98 -14.55 1.21
CA ASP A 97 -4.19 -15.80 1.14
C ASP A 97 -4.98 -16.91 0.43
N ALA A 98 -6.23 -17.10 0.83
CA ALA A 98 -7.11 -18.09 0.21
C ALA A 98 -7.33 -17.79 -1.27
N TYR A 99 -7.43 -16.51 -1.63
CA TYR A 99 -7.52 -16.07 -3.02
C TYR A 99 -6.27 -16.44 -3.83
N ALA A 100 -5.08 -16.11 -3.33
CA ALA A 100 -3.83 -16.42 -4.01
C ALA A 100 -3.65 -17.95 -4.21
N ALA A 101 -3.99 -18.73 -3.18
CA ALA A 101 -3.95 -20.19 -3.23
C ALA A 101 -4.97 -20.76 -4.23
N ARG A 102 -6.23 -20.30 -4.19
CA ARG A 102 -7.32 -20.78 -5.05
C ARG A 102 -7.01 -20.63 -6.54
N PHE A 103 -6.39 -19.52 -6.93
CA PHE A 103 -6.07 -19.23 -8.34
C PHE A 103 -4.65 -19.61 -8.74
N GLY A 104 -3.87 -20.25 -7.85
CA GLY A 104 -2.51 -20.68 -8.13
C GLY A 104 -1.57 -19.52 -8.49
N VAL A 105 -1.72 -18.37 -7.84
CA VAL A 105 -0.95 -17.17 -8.15
C VAL A 105 0.53 -17.42 -7.84
N ARG A 106 1.35 -17.48 -8.89
CA ARG A 106 2.81 -17.66 -8.75
C ARG A 106 3.46 -16.34 -8.35
N SER A 107 3.86 -16.23 -7.09
CA SER A 107 4.58 -15.07 -6.56
C SER A 107 6.03 -15.41 -6.19
N ARG A 108 6.97 -14.54 -6.57
CA ARG A 108 8.34 -14.50 -6.04
C ARG A 108 8.44 -13.36 -5.03
N LEU A 109 8.44 -13.71 -3.76
CA LEU A 109 8.54 -12.79 -2.62
C LEU A 109 9.98 -12.31 -2.43
N ARG A 110 10.21 -11.20 -1.72
CA ARG A 110 11.54 -10.60 -1.52
C ARG A 110 12.25 -10.19 -2.82
N ARG A 111 11.53 -9.92 -3.91
CA ARG A 111 12.05 -9.43 -5.19
C ARG A 111 11.70 -7.96 -5.35
N GLU A 112 12.70 -7.10 -5.16
CA GLU A 112 12.55 -5.67 -5.41
C GLU A 112 12.84 -5.34 -6.87
N VAL A 113 11.81 -4.98 -7.62
CA VAL A 113 11.97 -4.50 -9.00
C VAL A 113 12.68 -3.15 -8.98
N ARG A 114 13.86 -3.09 -9.61
CA ARG A 114 14.68 -1.88 -9.72
C ARG A 114 14.47 -1.13 -11.02
N SER A 115 14.22 -1.87 -12.11
CA SER A 115 13.91 -1.24 -13.40
C SER A 115 13.08 -2.15 -14.28
N ALA A 116 12.28 -1.53 -15.16
CA ALA A 116 11.57 -2.19 -16.24
C ALA A 116 11.70 -1.33 -17.48
N ARG A 117 12.14 -1.92 -18.60
CA ARG A 117 12.41 -1.22 -19.85
C ARG A 117 11.81 -2.01 -21.00
N TYR A 118 11.13 -1.33 -21.91
CA TYR A 118 10.63 -1.98 -23.10
C TYR A 118 11.72 -2.01 -24.17
N ASP A 119 12.07 -3.21 -24.63
CA ASP A 119 12.96 -3.44 -25.75
C ASP A 119 12.12 -3.58 -27.03
N ALA A 120 12.09 -2.51 -27.82
CA ALA A 120 11.32 -2.47 -29.06
C ALA A 120 11.84 -3.45 -30.12
N ALA A 121 13.15 -3.74 -30.15
CA ALA A 121 13.73 -4.68 -31.11
C ALA A 121 13.31 -6.12 -30.80
N ARG A 122 13.13 -6.45 -29.52
CA ARG A 122 12.68 -7.79 -29.07
C ARG A 122 11.17 -7.90 -28.84
N GLY A 123 10.45 -6.77 -28.89
CA GLY A 123 9.02 -6.70 -28.59
C GLY A 123 8.68 -7.16 -27.16
N ARG A 124 9.54 -6.87 -26.19
CA ARG A 124 9.44 -7.41 -24.82
C ARG A 124 9.86 -6.41 -23.76
N TRP A 125 9.27 -6.54 -22.58
CA TRP A 125 9.75 -5.92 -21.36
C TRP A 125 10.94 -6.68 -20.80
N LEU A 126 11.99 -5.96 -20.45
CA LEU A 126 13.14 -6.42 -19.69
C LEU A 126 13.03 -5.84 -18.28
N VAL A 127 12.96 -6.72 -17.29
CA VAL A 127 12.76 -6.32 -15.89
C VAL A 127 13.93 -6.81 -15.06
N GLU A 128 14.51 -5.90 -14.29
CA GLU A 128 15.58 -6.20 -13.36
C GLU A 128 15.04 -6.09 -11.93
N ALA A 129 15.22 -7.16 -11.16
CA ALA A 129 14.85 -7.19 -9.75
C ALA A 129 16.01 -7.71 -8.91
N VAL A 130 16.06 -7.30 -7.64
CA VAL A 130 17.05 -7.79 -6.67
C VAL A 130 16.34 -8.72 -5.70
N ASP A 131 16.89 -9.92 -5.51
CA ASP A 131 16.50 -10.78 -4.40
C ASP A 131 17.06 -10.19 -3.10
N LEU A 132 16.18 -9.68 -2.24
CA LEU A 132 16.56 -9.01 -1.00
C LEU A 132 17.12 -9.95 0.08
N ALA A 133 16.94 -11.26 -0.06
CA ALA A 133 17.54 -12.23 0.85
C ALA A 133 19.00 -12.52 0.49
N THR A 134 19.35 -12.48 -0.80
CA THR A 134 20.70 -12.85 -1.28
C THR A 134 21.51 -11.69 -1.84
N GLY A 135 20.87 -10.55 -2.13
CA GLY A 135 21.46 -9.41 -2.83
C GLY A 135 21.67 -9.64 -4.33
N LYS A 136 21.28 -10.80 -4.86
CA LYS A 136 21.52 -11.15 -6.27
C LYS A 136 20.52 -10.44 -7.19
N THR A 137 21.04 -9.90 -8.29
CA THR A 137 20.23 -9.37 -9.37
C THR A 137 19.69 -10.49 -10.26
N GLU A 138 18.36 -10.53 -10.42
CA GLU A 138 17.60 -11.40 -11.31
C GLU A 138 17.06 -10.59 -12.49
N ARG A 139 17.08 -11.17 -13.69
CA ARG A 139 16.54 -10.54 -14.90
C ARG A 139 15.40 -11.38 -15.45
N PHE A 140 14.33 -10.71 -15.83
CA PHE A 140 13.11 -11.29 -16.36
C PHE A 140 12.78 -10.68 -17.72
N SER A 141 12.11 -11.44 -18.58
CA SER A 141 11.57 -10.95 -19.84
C SER A 141 10.10 -11.33 -19.97
N ALA A 142 9.25 -10.40 -20.39
CA ALA A 142 7.83 -10.63 -20.58
C ALA A 142 7.26 -9.89 -21.80
N ILE A 143 6.14 -10.37 -22.33
CA ILE A 143 5.42 -9.68 -23.42
C ILE A 143 4.66 -8.48 -22.86
N TYR A 144 3.98 -8.69 -21.73
CA TYR A 144 3.23 -7.67 -21.01
C TYR A 144 3.81 -7.43 -19.63
N LEU A 145 3.72 -6.17 -19.19
CA LEU A 145 4.07 -5.74 -17.85
C LEU A 145 2.83 -5.10 -17.20
N VAL A 146 2.47 -5.56 -16.01
CA VAL A 146 1.43 -4.93 -15.19
C VAL A 146 2.10 -4.28 -13.98
N ALA A 147 1.90 -2.98 -13.79
CA ALA A 147 2.35 -2.25 -12.61
C ALA A 147 1.24 -2.24 -11.54
N ALA A 148 1.50 -2.83 -10.36
CA ALA A 148 0.56 -2.94 -9.24
C ALA A 148 1.19 -2.53 -7.88
N ALA A 149 2.17 -1.61 -7.92
CA ALA A 149 3.01 -1.23 -6.78
C ALA A 149 2.28 -0.56 -5.60
N GLY A 150 1.04 -0.08 -5.81
CA GLY A 150 0.23 0.60 -4.79
C GLY A 150 0.73 2.00 -4.42
N GLU A 151 -0.19 2.96 -4.36
CA GLU A 151 0.15 4.38 -4.10
C GLU A 151 0.59 4.64 -2.65
N ASN A 152 0.05 3.88 -1.69
CA ASN A 152 0.29 4.09 -0.25
C ASN A 152 1.49 3.32 0.30
N ALA A 153 2.37 2.85 -0.57
CA ALA A 153 3.38 1.88 -0.19
C ALA A 153 4.68 2.49 0.31
N GLU A 154 4.95 3.76 0.03
CA GLU A 154 6.13 4.47 0.51
C GLU A 154 5.78 5.45 1.62
N LYS A 155 6.61 5.43 2.66
CA LYS A 155 6.49 6.33 3.80
C LYS A 155 7.14 7.65 3.43
N VAL A 156 6.34 8.70 3.30
CA VAL A 156 6.82 10.06 3.07
C VAL A 156 6.57 10.86 4.34
N VAL A 157 7.63 11.24 5.05
CA VAL A 157 7.54 12.12 6.21
C VAL A 157 7.88 13.54 5.76
N PRO A 158 6.91 14.46 5.67
CA PRO A 158 7.21 15.84 5.32
C PRO A 158 8.00 16.51 6.44
N GLU A 159 8.85 17.47 6.08
CA GLU A 159 9.46 18.36 7.06
C GLU A 159 8.39 19.28 7.66
N VAL A 160 8.14 19.12 8.96
CA VAL A 160 7.20 19.95 9.69
C VAL A 160 7.97 20.84 10.65
N ARG A 161 7.83 22.16 10.49
CA ARG A 161 8.46 23.14 11.39
C ARG A 161 8.03 22.88 12.83
N GLY A 162 9.00 22.77 13.73
CA GLY A 162 8.74 22.56 15.15
C GLY A 162 8.44 21.11 15.56
N LEU A 163 8.44 20.17 14.62
CA LEU A 163 8.24 18.74 14.91
C LEU A 163 9.31 18.18 15.84
N TYR A 164 10.58 18.57 15.66
CA TYR A 164 11.70 18.10 16.48
C TYR A 164 11.69 18.65 17.91
N THR A 165 11.01 19.78 18.13
CA THR A 165 10.86 20.42 19.44
C THR A 165 9.57 20.04 20.15
N PHE A 166 8.73 19.20 19.53
CA PHE A 166 7.49 18.74 20.13
C PHE A 166 7.79 17.69 21.22
N PRO A 167 7.40 17.92 22.49
CA PRO A 167 7.74 17.02 23.59
C PRO A 167 6.93 15.71 23.57
N GLY A 168 5.89 15.64 22.74
CA GLY A 168 5.03 14.46 22.62
C GLY A 168 5.55 13.45 21.59
N LYS A 169 4.97 12.25 21.62
CA LYS A 169 5.30 11.19 20.67
C LYS A 169 4.74 11.53 19.28
N VAL A 170 5.62 11.66 18.30
CA VAL A 170 5.27 11.77 16.87
C VAL A 170 5.37 10.40 16.24
N VAL A 171 4.32 9.98 15.52
CA VAL A 171 4.28 8.69 14.81
C VAL A 171 3.69 8.93 13.43
N HIS A 172 4.38 8.48 12.38
CA HIS A 172 3.83 8.47 11.04
C HIS A 172 2.71 7.42 10.94
N SER A 173 1.65 7.69 10.18
CA SER A 173 0.50 6.77 10.05
C SER A 173 0.91 5.33 9.67
N ALA A 174 1.89 5.19 8.78
CA ALA A 174 2.46 3.89 8.39
C ALA A 174 3.13 3.08 9.52
N ASP A 175 3.50 3.73 10.64
CA ASP A 175 4.13 3.09 11.82
C ASP A 175 3.15 2.94 12.98
N TYR A 176 1.92 3.46 12.84
CA TYR A 176 0.90 3.33 13.86
C TYR A 176 0.36 1.90 13.92
N ARG A 177 0.40 1.26 15.10
CA ARG A 177 -0.02 -0.15 15.29
C ARG A 177 -1.10 -0.34 16.34
N SER A 178 -1.02 0.37 17.46
CA SER A 178 -1.98 0.25 18.56
C SER A 178 -2.17 1.57 19.31
N THR A 179 -3.27 1.64 20.07
CA THR A 179 -3.59 2.76 20.97
C THR A 179 -2.87 2.68 22.31
N GLU A 180 -2.08 1.63 22.59
CA GLU A 180 -1.51 1.39 23.93
C GLU A 180 -0.60 2.52 24.39
N GLY A 181 0.23 3.07 23.49
CA GLY A 181 1.07 4.24 23.76
C GLY A 181 0.30 5.57 23.87
N PHE A 182 -1.03 5.54 23.70
CA PHE A 182 -1.91 6.70 23.68
C PHE A 182 -3.10 6.58 24.64
N LYS A 183 -3.14 5.55 25.51
CA LYS A 183 -4.19 5.42 26.54
C LYS A 183 -4.19 6.67 27.43
N GLY A 184 -5.38 7.21 27.70
CA GLY A 184 -5.55 8.43 28.51
C GLY A 184 -5.16 9.73 27.82
N LYS A 185 -4.76 9.70 26.54
CA LYS A 185 -4.53 10.90 25.74
C LYS A 185 -5.76 11.18 24.88
N SER A 186 -6.25 12.42 24.89
CA SER A 186 -7.34 12.88 24.05
C SER A 186 -6.85 12.97 22.60
N VAL A 187 -6.97 11.89 21.83
CA VAL A 187 -6.51 11.83 20.44
C VAL A 187 -7.60 12.35 19.51
N LEU A 188 -7.20 13.00 18.40
CA LEU A 188 -8.00 13.51 17.26
C LEU A 188 -9.23 12.69 16.80
N VAL A 189 -9.36 11.43 17.22
CA VAL A 189 -10.45 10.52 16.86
C VAL A 189 -11.82 11.08 17.24
N GLU A 190 -11.95 11.73 18.40
CA GLU A 190 -13.23 12.30 18.85
C GLU A 190 -13.63 13.51 18.01
N ILE A 191 -12.67 14.41 17.73
CA ILE A 191 -12.88 15.60 16.90
C ILE A 191 -13.26 15.20 15.46
N TRP A 192 -12.59 14.18 14.90
CA TRP A 192 -12.89 13.66 13.57
C TRP A 192 -14.30 13.06 13.49
N SER A 193 -14.69 12.28 14.49
CA SER A 193 -16.03 11.67 14.56
C SER A 193 -17.14 12.74 14.58
N VAL A 194 -16.94 13.81 15.36
CA VAL A 194 -17.87 14.96 15.39
C VAL A 194 -17.92 15.63 14.01
N GLY A 195 -16.76 15.92 13.39
CA GLY A 195 -16.72 16.50 12.04
C GLY A 195 -17.47 15.68 11.00
N MET A 196 -17.26 14.36 10.98
CA MET A 196 -17.96 13.43 10.08
C MET A 196 -19.46 13.37 10.33
N THR A 197 -19.90 13.50 11.57
CA THR A 197 -21.32 13.52 11.93
C THR A 197 -21.98 14.81 11.45
N LEU A 198 -21.30 15.95 11.63
CA LEU A 198 -21.77 17.27 11.23
C LEU A 198 -21.82 17.47 9.70
N MET A 199 -21.05 16.71 8.92
CA MET A 199 -21.14 16.70 7.44
C MET A 199 -22.55 16.42 6.90
N ARG A 200 -23.41 15.78 7.69
CA ARG A 200 -24.80 15.52 7.27
C ARG A 200 -25.71 16.75 7.39
N TYR A 201 -25.30 17.76 8.17
CA TYR A 201 -26.18 18.85 8.59
C TYR A 201 -25.64 20.25 8.30
N LEU A 202 -24.32 20.40 8.11
CA LEU A 202 -23.66 21.70 7.97
C LEU A 202 -22.84 21.80 6.67
N PRO A 203 -22.65 23.02 6.12
CA PRO A 203 -21.73 23.25 5.03
C PRO A 203 -20.26 23.09 5.50
N LEU A 204 -19.38 22.70 4.57
CA LEU A 204 -17.97 22.35 4.85
C LEU A 204 -17.20 23.44 5.61
N TRP A 205 -17.38 24.72 5.25
CA TRP A 205 -16.71 25.84 5.93
C TRP A 205 -17.07 25.94 7.41
N ALA A 206 -18.31 25.59 7.78
CA ALA A 206 -18.79 25.64 9.15
C ALA A 206 -18.22 24.46 9.96
N ILE A 207 -18.16 23.28 9.34
CA ILE A 207 -17.57 22.07 9.93
C ILE A 207 -16.10 22.30 10.23
N ASP A 208 -15.37 22.86 9.27
CA ASP A 208 -13.95 23.18 9.45
C ASP A 208 -13.71 24.16 10.60
N LYS A 209 -14.54 25.19 10.75
CA LYS A 209 -14.46 26.11 11.91
C LYS A 209 -14.72 25.38 13.23
N VAL A 210 -15.74 24.54 13.29
CA VAL A 210 -16.07 23.76 14.49
C VAL A 210 -14.92 22.81 14.86
N VAL A 211 -14.33 22.14 13.87
CA VAL A 211 -13.19 21.24 14.04
C VAL A 211 -11.94 21.99 14.50
N LEU A 212 -11.63 23.14 13.90
CA LEU A 212 -10.49 23.97 14.31
C LEU A 212 -10.69 24.56 15.72
N LEU A 213 -11.92 24.92 16.08
CA LEU A 213 -12.27 25.37 17.43
C LEU A 213 -12.06 24.26 18.46
N MET A 214 -12.58 23.05 18.20
CA MET A 214 -12.37 21.88 19.06
C MET A 214 -10.88 21.55 19.19
N CYS A 215 -10.11 21.61 18.10
CA CYS A 215 -8.65 21.48 18.16
C CYS A 215 -8.01 22.56 19.04
N GLY A 216 -8.54 23.79 19.03
CA GLY A 216 -8.12 24.87 19.92
C GLY A 216 -8.38 24.59 21.39
N VAL A 217 -9.56 24.11 21.72
CA VAL A 217 -9.94 23.76 23.09
C VAL A 217 -9.12 22.58 23.61
N VAL A 218 -8.95 21.54 22.78
CA VAL A 218 -8.29 20.29 23.20
C VAL A 218 -6.77 20.44 23.26
N PHE A 219 -6.15 21.11 22.28
CA PHE A 219 -4.69 21.17 22.17
C PHE A 219 -4.08 22.50 22.60
N GLY A 220 -4.89 23.53 22.88
CA GLY A 220 -4.43 24.87 23.24
C GLY A 220 -3.64 25.53 22.11
N ASP A 221 -2.68 26.39 22.49
CA ASP A 221 -1.74 26.99 21.54
C ASP A 221 -0.60 26.01 21.22
N THR A 222 -0.59 25.52 19.98
CA THR A 222 0.48 24.68 19.43
C THR A 222 1.60 25.50 18.78
N GLY A 223 1.41 26.82 18.62
CA GLY A 223 2.38 27.75 18.07
C GLY A 223 3.68 27.81 18.90
N ARG A 224 3.58 27.61 20.22
CA ARG A 224 4.75 27.46 21.11
C ARG A 224 5.69 26.31 20.74
N TYR A 225 5.21 25.34 19.97
CA TYR A 225 6.00 24.22 19.44
C TYR A 225 6.35 24.39 17.96
N GLY A 226 6.15 25.58 17.37
CA GLY A 226 6.36 25.83 15.95
C GLY A 226 5.26 25.26 15.03
N LEU A 227 4.25 24.58 15.59
CA LEU A 227 3.13 24.00 14.86
C LEU A 227 2.00 25.03 14.72
N ARG A 228 1.99 25.75 13.59
CA ARG A 228 0.93 26.72 13.28
C ARG A 228 -0.35 25.99 12.87
N ARG A 229 -1.46 26.33 13.52
CA ARG A 229 -2.79 25.84 13.12
C ARG A 229 -3.12 26.41 11.73
N PRO A 230 -3.58 25.59 10.78
CA PRO A 230 -3.97 26.08 9.47
C PRO A 230 -5.20 26.99 9.57
N ALA A 231 -5.27 28.00 8.70
CA ALA A 231 -6.41 28.91 8.60
C ALA A 231 -7.66 28.23 8.02
N VAL A 232 -7.45 27.14 7.28
CA VAL A 232 -8.48 26.33 6.62
C VAL A 232 -8.50 24.95 7.29
N GLY A 233 -9.69 24.40 7.53
CA GLY A 233 -9.83 23.11 8.20
C GLY A 233 -9.56 21.91 7.28
N PRO A 234 -9.49 20.70 7.87
CA PRO A 234 -9.04 19.50 7.17
C PRO A 234 -9.96 19.06 6.02
N PHE A 235 -11.25 19.40 6.06
CA PHE A 235 -12.19 18.99 5.01
C PHE A 235 -12.01 19.83 3.76
N THR A 236 -11.92 21.16 3.90
CA THR A 236 -11.63 22.05 2.77
C THR A 236 -10.22 21.80 2.25
N MET A 237 -9.22 21.58 3.12
CA MET A 237 -7.86 21.23 2.67
C MET A 237 -7.84 19.98 1.77
N LYS A 238 -8.62 18.94 2.09
CA LYS A 238 -8.70 17.73 1.24
C LYS A 238 -9.31 18.00 -0.14
N LEU A 239 -10.18 19.00 -0.27
CA LEU A 239 -10.80 19.36 -1.55
C LEU A 239 -9.94 20.31 -2.37
N THR A 240 -9.15 21.17 -1.71
CA THR A 240 -8.30 22.17 -2.36
C THR A 240 -6.86 21.71 -2.58
N THR A 241 -6.44 20.59 -1.96
CA THR A 241 -5.15 19.98 -2.27
C THR A 241 -5.25 19.46 -3.70
N PRO A 242 -4.53 20.03 -4.68
CA PRO A 242 -4.47 19.41 -6.00
C PRO A 242 -3.97 17.98 -5.77
N ALA A 243 -4.68 17.00 -6.31
CA ALA A 243 -4.10 15.67 -6.48
C ALA A 243 -2.77 15.92 -7.18
N LEU A 244 -1.66 15.76 -6.46
CA LEU A 244 -0.34 15.92 -7.03
C LEU A 244 -0.28 14.93 -8.18
N LEU A 245 -0.37 15.46 -9.39
CA LEU A 245 -0.07 14.78 -10.63
C LEU A 245 1.39 14.34 -10.53
N ALA A 246 1.63 13.06 -10.22
CA ALA A 246 2.73 12.20 -10.68
C ALA A 246 2.71 10.86 -9.95
#